data_AF-A0A2V8MGD5-F1
#
_entry.id   AF-A0A2V8MGD5-F1
#
_cell.length_a   1.000
_cell.length_b   1.000
_cell.length_c   1.000
_cell.angle_alpha   90.00
_cell.angle_beta   90.00
_cell.angle_gamma   90.00
#
_symmetry.space_group_name_H-M   'P 1'
#
loop_
_entity.id
_entity.type
_entity.pdbx_description
1 polymer ?
#
loop_
_entity_poly.entity_id
_entity_poly.type
_entity_poly.pdbx_seq_one_letter_code
_entity_poly.pdbx_strand_id
1 'polypeptide(L)' 'MADPFVAEIRIFPFNFAPKGWAFCDGQLLPLSQNTALFSLLGTTYGGDGKSNFALPDMQGNAPMHPGQGPGLSLH' A
#
# COMPACT_ATOMS: atom_id res chain seq x y z
N MET A 1 0.74 -1.76 23.07
CA MET A 1 1.43 -1.50 21.79
C MET A 1 0.41 -1.83 20.72
N ALA A 2 0.06 -0.89 19.84
CA ALA A 2 -1.00 -1.14 18.85
C ALA A 2 -0.49 -2.14 17.82
N ASP A 3 -1.17 -3.28 17.69
CA ASP A 3 -0.91 -4.24 16.62
C ASP A 3 -1.10 -3.56 15.26
N PRO A 4 -0.17 -3.74 14.30
CA PRO A 4 -0.30 -3.13 12.98
C PRO A 4 -1.50 -3.71 12.23
N PHE A 5 -2.19 -2.87 11.47
CA PHE A 5 -3.34 -3.29 10.67
C PHE A 5 -2.89 -3.82 9.30
N VAL A 6 -3.65 -4.76 8.74
CA VAL A 6 -3.45 -5.20 7.35
C VAL A 6 -3.78 -4.01 6.43
N ALA A 7 -2.96 -3.81 5.40
CA ALA A 7 -2.97 -2.64 4.49
C ALA A 7 -2.55 -1.31 5.13
N GLU A 8 -1.93 -1.32 6.32
CA GLU A 8 -1.29 -0.13 6.86
C GLU A 8 -0.05 0.25 6.02
N ILE A 9 0.07 1.54 5.66
CA ILE A 9 1.26 2.10 5.03
C ILE A 9 2.02 2.89 6.09
N ARG A 10 3.29 2.57 6.28
CA ARG A 10 4.16 3.22 7.28
C ARG A 10 5.52 3.56 6.68
N ILE A 11 6.04 4.73 7.02
CA ILE A 11 7.39 5.14 6.66
C ILE A 11 8.37 4.46 7.62
N PHE A 12 9.36 3.78 7.05
CA PHE A 12 10.44 3.15 7.79
C PHE A 12 11.77 3.87 7.53
N PRO A 13 12.62 4.07 8.55
CA PRO A 13 13.93 4.71 8.39
C PRO A 13 15.02 3.76 7.85
N PHE A 14 14.65 2.56 7.40
CA PHE A 14 15.57 1.53 6.91
C PHE A 14 15.16 1.04 5.52
N ASN A 15 16.14 0.45 4.81
CA ASN A 15 16.03 0.02 3.41
C ASN A 15 15.66 -1.46 3.23
N PHE A 16 15.02 -2.09 4.23
CA PHE A 16 14.54 -3.46 4.16
C PHE A 16 13.10 -3.54 4.65
N ALA A 17 12.30 -4.43 4.05
CA ALA A 17 10.95 -4.71 4.52
C ALA A 17 11.00 -5.74 5.67
N PRO A 18 10.56 -5.39 6.90
CA PRO A 18 10.49 -6.34 8.00
C PRO A 18 9.45 -7.44 7.73
N LYS A 19 9.51 -8.55 8.48
CA LYS A 19 8.57 -9.67 8.30
C LYS A 19 7.12 -9.19 8.42
N GLY A 20 6.29 -9.54 7.43
CA GLY A 20 4.88 -9.13 7.36
C GLY A 20 4.65 -7.77 6.69
N TRP A 21 5.72 -7.11 6.23
CA TRP A 21 5.67 -5.87 5.47
C TRP A 21 6.23 -6.09 4.07
N ALA A 22 5.81 -5.25 3.14
CA ALA A 22 6.31 -5.20 1.78
C ALA A 22 6.57 -3.74 1.40
N PHE A 23 7.49 -3.51 0.47
CA PHE A 23 7.73 -2.18 -0.07
C PHE A 23 6.53 -1.71 -0.89
N CYS A 24 6.21 -0.43 -0.79
CA CYS A 24 5.29 0.26 -1.68
C CYS A 24 6.06 0.77 -2.91
N ASP A 25 6.47 -0.16 -3.78
CA ASP A 25 7.28 0.07 -4.98
C ASP A 25 6.56 -0.33 -6.28
N GLY A 26 5.26 -0.61 -6.23
CA GLY A 26 4.50 -1.08 -7.39
C GLY A 26 4.65 -2.58 -7.71
N GLN A 27 5.30 -3.37 -6.85
CA GLN A 27 5.50 -4.79 -7.11
C GLN A 27 4.19 -5.60 -7.16
N LEU A 28 4.20 -6.67 -7.95
CA LEU A 28 3.11 -7.64 -8.03
C LEU A 28 3.28 -8.73 -6.96
N LEU A 29 2.23 -8.95 -6.16
CA LEU A 29 2.17 -10.00 -5.16
C LEU A 29 1.17 -11.10 -5.54
N PRO A 30 1.48 -12.38 -5.21
CA PRO A 30 0.55 -13.47 -5.42
C PRO A 30 -0.66 -13.33 -4.50
N LEU A 31 -1.85 -13.36 -5.10
CA LEU A 31 -3.13 -13.24 -4.40
C LEU A 31 -3.33 -14.38 -3.40
N SER A 32 -2.94 -15.61 -3.78
CA SER A 32 -3.14 -16.82 -2.97
C SER A 32 -2.49 -16.77 -1.58
N GLN A 33 -1.40 -16.01 -1.43
CA GLN A 33 -0.69 -15.87 -0.16
C GLN A 33 -1.08 -14.58 0.59
N ASN A 34 -1.77 -13.64 -0.06
CA ASN A 34 -2.06 -12.31 0.48
C ASN A 34 -3.55 -11.95 0.32
N THR A 35 -4.43 -12.93 0.51
CA THR A 35 -5.89 -12.77 0.31
C THR A 35 -6.50 -11.66 1.16
N ALA A 36 -6.06 -11.49 2.40
CA ALA A 36 -6.52 -10.43 3.30
C ALA A 36 -6.14 -9.03 2.78
N LEU A 37 -4.91 -8.88 2.28
CA LEU A 37 -4.42 -7.62 1.71
C LEU A 37 -5.12 -7.30 0.39
N PHE A 38 -5.32 -8.31 -0.48
CA PHE A 38 -6.08 -8.17 -1.72
C PHE A 38 -7.54 -7.76 -1.47
N SER A 39 -8.18 -8.30 -0.42
CA SER A 39 -9.56 -7.94 -0.09
C SER A 39 -9.74 -6.45 0.27
N LEU A 40 -8.65 -5.78 0.68
CA LEU A 40 -8.64 -4.35 1.01
C LEU A 40 -8.20 -3.48 -0.16
N LEU A 41 -7.12 -3.85 -0.88
CA LEU A 41 -6.56 -3.05 -1.98
C LEU A 41 -7.22 -3.32 -3.33
N GLY A 42 -7.72 -4.53 -3.55
CA GLY A 42 -8.18 -5.02 -4.85
C GLY A 42 -7.08 -4.93 -5.91
N THR A 43 -7.47 -4.54 -7.12
CA THR A 43 -6.57 -4.26 -8.24
C THR A 43 -6.35 -2.76 -8.47
N THR A 44 -6.57 -1.93 -7.44
CA THR A 44 -6.50 -0.45 -7.54
C THR A 44 -5.16 0.02 -8.09
N TYR A 45 -4.08 -0.66 -7.74
CA TYR A 45 -2.72 -0.34 -8.16
C TYR A 45 -2.23 -1.19 -9.34
N GLY A 46 -3.07 -2.09 -9.86
CA GLY A 46 -2.74 -3.02 -10.96
C GLY A 46 -2.80 -4.50 -10.59
N GLY A 47 -2.30 -5.34 -11.50
CA GLY A 47 -2.41 -6.79 -11.45
C GLY A 47 -3.66 -7.34 -12.16
N ASP A 48 -3.75 -8.66 -12.23
CA ASP A 48 -4.82 -9.37 -12.97
C ASP A 48 -6.07 -9.67 -12.12
N GLY A 49 -6.01 -9.44 -10.81
CA GLY A 49 -7.11 -9.68 -9.86
C GLY A 49 -7.51 -11.14 -9.71
N LYS A 50 -6.75 -12.06 -10.29
CA LYS A 50 -7.02 -13.51 -10.30
C LYS A 50 -5.88 -14.29 -9.68
N SER A 51 -4.66 -14.04 -10.14
CA SER A 51 -3.44 -14.66 -9.65
C SER A 51 -2.57 -13.67 -8.86
N ASN A 52 -2.64 -12.38 -9.19
CA ASN A 52 -1.82 -11.34 -8.60
C ASN A 52 -2.55 -9.99 -8.48
N PHE A 53 -1.98 -9.13 -7.64
CA PHE A 53 -2.35 -7.73 -7.46
C PHE A 53 -1.10 -6.91 -7.22
N ALA A 54 -1.14 -5.63 -7.57
CA ALA A 54 -0.03 -4.72 -7.35
C ALA A 54 -0.16 -3.98 -6.02
N LEU A 55 0.98 -3.65 -5.42
CA LEU A 55 1.09 -2.70 -4.33
C LEU A 55 1.13 -1.26 -4.85
N PRO A 56 0.88 -0.26 -3.98
CA PRO A 56 1.12 1.14 -4.33
C PRO A 56 2.58 1.37 -4.70
N ASP A 57 2.84 2.29 -5.63
CA ASP A 57 4.18 2.82 -5.88
C ASP A 57 4.32 4.19 -5.21
N MET A 58 5.15 4.25 -4.17
CA MET A 58 5.43 5.45 -3.38
C MET A 58 6.88 5.89 -3.52
N GLN A 59 7.63 5.37 -4.50
CA GLN A 59 9.00 5.79 -4.72
C GLN A 59 9.03 7.28 -5.12
N GLY A 60 9.73 8.08 -4.32
CA GLY A 60 9.80 9.54 -4.52
C GLY A 60 8.52 10.30 -4.15
N ASN A 61 7.50 9.63 -3.59
CA ASN A 61 6.23 10.24 -3.18
C ASN A 61 6.05 10.17 -1.67
N ALA A 62 5.56 11.25 -1.05
CA ALA A 62 5.15 11.24 0.35
C ALA A 62 3.67 10.85 0.47
N PRO A 63 3.29 9.96 1.41
CA PRO A 63 1.88 9.67 1.67
C PRO A 63 1.15 10.94 2.10
N MET A 64 0.07 11.27 1.39
CA MET A 64 -0.83 12.36 1.74
C MET A 64 -2.22 11.79 1.95
N HIS A 65 -2.91 12.26 3.00
CA HIS A 65 -4.28 11.85 3.24
C HIS A 65 -5.18 12.37 2.11
N PRO A 66 -6.09 11.55 1.55
CA PRO A 66 -7.01 12.02 0.52
C PRO A 66 -8.01 13.01 1.13
N GLY A 67 -8.12 14.20 0.56
CA GLY A 67 -9.15 15.17 0.95
C GLY A 67 -8.73 16.62 0.78
N GLN A 68 -9.73 17.49 0.79
CA GLN A 68 -9.55 18.93 0.77
C GLN A 68 -9.54 19.48 2.20
N GLY A 69 -8.36 19.80 2.71
CA GLY A 69 -8.22 20.50 3.99
C GLY A 69 -8.69 21.95 3.90
N PRO A 70 -9.28 22.52 4.98
CA PRO A 70 -9.58 23.95 5.05
C PRO A 70 -8.30 24.77 4.79
N GLY A 71 -8.33 25.64 3.78
CA GLY A 71 -7.19 26.49 3.40
C GLY A 71 -6.28 25.93 2.31
N LEU A 72 -6.56 24.74 1.76
CA LEU A 72 -5.88 24.24 0.56
C LEU A 72 -6.57 24.73 -0.72
N SER A 73 -5.82 24.90 -1.81
CA SER A 73 -6.39 25.22 -3.13
C SER A 73 -7.29 24.09 -3.59
N LEU A 74 -8.51 24.42 -4.03
CA LEU A 74 -9.45 23.44 -4.60
C LEU A 74 -8.80 22.81 -5.84
N HIS A 75 -8.83 21.48 -5.93
CA HIS A 75 -8.44 20.71 -7.10
C HIS A 75 -9.68 20.24 -7.85
#